data_AF-A0A819P116-F1
#
_entry.id   AF-A0A819P116-F1
#
_cell.length_a   1.000
_cell.length_b   1.000
_cell.length_c   1.000
_cell.angle_alpha   90.00
_cell.angle_beta   90.00
_cell.angle_gamma   90.00
#
_symmetry.space_group_name_H-M   'P 1'
#
loop_
_entity.id
_entity.type
_entity.pdbx_description
1 polymer ?
#
loop_
_entity_poly.entity_id
_entity_poly.type
_entity_poly.pdbx_seq_one_letter_code
_entity_poly.pdbx_strand_id
1 'polypeptide(L)'
;MNESTSEQAKCEFLTLCRNRYPELSNAIDEFEQTYTVNDAIKWYTKDTFVYKLVNRALRTQDLECLFVLRFYLRNLTHCLKNEWNEWRNATNSGSIVTLYRGQVVNKEFRLDLLKRQGMLVSANGYLST
;
A
#
# COMPACT_ATOMS: atom_id res chain seq x y z
N MET A 1 6.40 -16.31 -14.12
CA MET A 1 7.42 -15.44 -13.50
C MET A 1 8.29 -16.37 -12.68
N ASN A 2 9.58 -16.54 -13.03
CA ASN A 2 10.44 -17.54 -12.41
C ASN A 2 10.68 -17.19 -10.92
N GLU A 3 10.73 -18.19 -10.05
CA GLU A 3 10.98 -18.05 -8.60
C GLU A 3 12.18 -17.12 -8.30
N SER A 4 13.28 -17.31 -9.04
CA SER A 4 14.50 -16.50 -8.97
C SER A 4 14.29 -14.98 -9.10
N THR A 5 13.34 -14.53 -9.94
CA THR A 5 13.04 -13.08 -10.07
C THR A 5 12.24 -12.51 -8.91
N SER A 6 11.47 -13.34 -8.19
CA SER A 6 10.70 -12.90 -7.02
C SER A 6 11.57 -12.77 -5.78
N GLU A 7 12.51 -13.69 -5.60
CA GLU A 7 13.48 -13.66 -4.49
C GLU A 7 14.40 -12.45 -4.62
N GLN A 8 14.93 -12.17 -5.82
CA GLN A 8 15.72 -10.96 -6.05
C GLN A 8 14.94 -9.68 -5.72
N ALA A 9 13.66 -9.60 -6.14
CA ALA A 9 12.82 -8.44 -5.83
C ALA A 9 12.56 -8.28 -4.32
N LYS A 10 12.41 -9.39 -3.58
CA LYS A 10 12.31 -9.35 -2.10
C LYS A 10 13.63 -8.86 -1.48
N CYS A 11 14.78 -9.32 -1.95
CA CYS A 11 16.08 -8.87 -1.45
C CYS A 11 16.33 -7.37 -1.70
N GLU A 12 16.01 -6.87 -2.89
CA GLU A 12 16.07 -5.44 -3.22
C GLU A 12 15.17 -4.61 -2.29
N PHE A 13 13.95 -5.07 -2.07
CA PHE A 13 12.99 -4.46 -1.15
C PHE A 13 13.56 -4.37 0.28
N LEU A 14 14.07 -5.47 0.83
CA LEU A 14 14.62 -5.51 2.19
C LEU A 14 15.86 -4.62 2.32
N THR A 15 16.72 -4.60 1.30
CA THR A 15 17.90 -3.73 1.25
C THR A 15 17.49 -2.26 1.31
N LEU A 16 16.50 -1.85 0.51
CA LEU A 16 15.97 -0.49 0.54
C LEU A 16 15.40 -0.15 1.93
N CYS A 17 14.67 -1.07 2.55
CA CYS A 17 14.09 -0.86 3.88
C CYS A 17 15.17 -0.65 4.95
N ARG A 18 16.21 -1.49 4.98
CA ARG A 18 17.33 -1.38 5.93
C ARG A 18 18.08 -0.06 5.78
N ASN A 19 18.30 0.38 4.55
CA ASN A 19 18.98 1.66 4.28
C ASN A 19 18.12 2.86 4.69
N ARG A 20 16.79 2.78 4.54
CA ARG A 20 15.89 3.91 4.77
C ARG A 20 15.43 4.06 6.21
N TYR A 21 15.30 2.95 6.92
CA TYR A 21 14.77 2.85 8.27
C TYR A 21 15.68 1.98 9.16
N PRO A 22 16.94 2.38 9.37
CA PRO A 22 17.87 1.62 10.22
C PRO A 22 17.32 1.43 11.65
N GLU A 23 16.50 2.37 12.13
CA GLU A 23 15.83 2.31 13.43
C GLU A 23 14.74 1.22 13.54
N LEU A 24 14.31 0.65 12.41
CA LEU A 24 13.28 -0.40 12.34
C LEU A 24 13.86 -1.78 12.01
N SER A 25 15.18 -1.99 12.23
CA SER A 25 15.88 -3.24 11.90
C SER A 25 15.15 -4.49 12.42
N ASN A 26 14.73 -4.49 13.68
CA ASN A 26 14.03 -5.62 14.30
C ASN A 26 12.73 -5.98 13.56
N ALA A 27 11.97 -4.97 13.12
CA ALA A 27 10.73 -5.19 12.37
C ALA A 27 11.02 -5.68 10.94
N ILE A 28 12.13 -5.24 10.33
CA ILE A 28 12.57 -5.69 9.01
C ILE A 28 13.02 -7.15 9.08
N ASP A 29 13.75 -7.53 10.13
CA ASP A 29 14.19 -8.91 10.36
C ASP A 29 13.01 -9.83 10.66
N GLU A 30 12.04 -9.38 11.48
CA GLU A 30 10.75 -10.07 11.69
C GLU A 30 10.06 -10.30 10.34
N PHE A 31 9.97 -9.28 9.49
CA PHE A 31 9.37 -9.40 8.17
C PHE A 31 10.15 -10.41 7.31
N GLU A 32 11.47 -10.33 7.23
CA GLU A 32 12.27 -11.22 6.38
C GLU A 32 12.03 -12.70 6.72
N GLN A 33 11.99 -13.02 8.02
CA GLN A 33 11.84 -14.38 8.56
C GLN A 33 10.40 -14.91 8.49
N THR A 34 9.41 -14.05 8.72
CA THR A 34 8.01 -14.49 8.95
C THR A 34 7.06 -14.15 7.82
N TYR A 35 7.43 -13.24 6.92
CA TYR A 35 6.51 -12.75 5.90
C TYR A 35 6.08 -13.84 4.91
N THR A 36 4.77 -14.04 4.83
CA THR A 36 4.12 -14.76 3.73
C THR A 36 3.26 -13.82 2.89
N VAL A 37 2.88 -14.25 1.68
CA VAL A 37 2.00 -13.46 0.80
C VAL A 37 0.70 -13.07 1.50
N ASN A 38 0.12 -13.99 2.29
CA ASN A 38 -1.15 -13.78 3.00
C ASN A 38 -1.05 -12.72 4.11
N ASP A 39 0.16 -12.43 4.60
CA ASP A 39 0.39 -11.38 5.60
C ASP A 39 0.49 -9.98 4.99
N ALA A 40 0.38 -9.83 3.66
CA ALA A 40 0.56 -8.54 2.99
C ALA A 40 -0.32 -7.45 3.60
N ILE A 41 -1.63 -7.67 3.75
CA ILE A 41 -2.53 -6.65 4.32
C ILE A 41 -2.14 -6.33 5.77
N LYS A 42 -1.82 -7.34 6.58
CA LYS A 42 -1.41 -7.18 7.98
C LYS A 42 -0.18 -6.29 8.12
N TRP A 43 0.85 -6.49 7.29
CA TRP A 43 2.04 -5.65 7.30
C TRP A 43 1.79 -4.25 6.75
N TYR A 44 0.86 -4.09 5.82
CA TYR A 44 0.48 -2.79 5.27
C TYR A 44 -0.28 -1.94 6.29
N THR A 45 -1.10 -2.57 7.15
CA THR A 45 -1.88 -1.86 8.17
C THR A 45 -1.14 -1.65 9.49
N LYS A 46 -0.06 -2.41 9.75
CA LYS A 46 0.85 -2.18 10.90
C LYS A 46 1.63 -0.86 10.68
N ASP A 47 1.70 0.00 11.70
CA ASP A 47 2.50 1.24 11.64
C ASP A 47 4.02 0.94 11.67
N THR A 48 4.54 0.50 10.54
CA THR A 48 5.94 0.08 10.36
C THR A 48 6.52 0.62 9.06
N PHE A 49 7.73 0.18 8.72
CA PHE A 49 8.43 0.55 7.49
C PHE A 49 7.60 0.29 6.22
N VAL A 50 6.80 -0.77 6.20
CA VAL A 50 6.00 -1.17 5.04
C VAL A 50 4.94 -0.11 4.70
N TYR A 51 4.07 0.22 5.67
CA TYR A 51 3.06 1.26 5.53
C TYR A 51 3.68 2.59 5.08
N LYS A 52 4.78 2.99 5.76
CA LYS A 52 5.46 4.27 5.51
C LYS A 52 6.07 4.33 4.11
N LEU A 53 6.79 3.28 3.70
CA LEU A 53 7.49 3.23 2.41
C LEU A 53 6.51 3.18 1.25
N VAL A 54 5.52 2.29 1.30
CA VAL A 54 4.54 2.12 0.23
C VAL A 54 3.72 3.39 0.02
N ASN A 55 3.16 3.95 1.09
CA ASN A 55 2.35 5.16 0.97
C ASN A 55 3.17 6.37 0.53
N ARG A 56 4.43 6.46 0.92
CA ARG A 56 5.31 7.53 0.46
C ARG A 56 5.58 7.40 -1.04
N ALA A 57 6.05 6.25 -1.49
CA ALA A 57 6.40 6.02 -2.90
C ALA A 57 5.23 6.27 -3.84
N LEU A 58 4.03 5.83 -3.46
CA LEU A 58 2.80 6.06 -4.22
C LEU A 58 2.42 7.55 -4.27
N ARG A 59 2.46 8.25 -3.13
CA ARG A 59 2.14 9.70 -3.05
C ARG A 59 3.11 10.57 -3.83
N THR A 60 4.40 10.22 -3.84
CA THR A 60 5.42 10.97 -4.57
C THR A 60 5.62 10.48 -6.00
N GLN A 61 4.92 9.42 -6.41
CA GLN A 61 5.09 8.75 -7.71
C GLN A 61 6.57 8.41 -8.00
N ASP A 62 7.29 7.97 -6.98
CA ASP A 62 8.71 7.59 -7.09
C ASP A 62 8.81 6.26 -7.83
N LEU A 63 9.00 6.32 -9.16
CA LEU A 63 8.98 5.15 -10.02
C LEU A 63 10.08 4.13 -9.69
N GLU A 64 11.27 4.60 -9.32
CA GLU A 64 12.39 3.73 -8.93
C GLU A 64 12.04 2.99 -7.63
N CYS A 65 11.52 3.71 -6.64
CA CYS A 65 11.07 3.09 -5.39
C CYS A 65 9.90 2.13 -5.63
N LEU A 66 8.93 2.49 -6.47
CA LEU A 66 7.81 1.62 -6.82
C LEU A 66 8.26 0.34 -7.53
N PHE A 67 9.28 0.41 -8.38
CA PHE A 67 9.87 -0.78 -9.01
C PHE A 67 10.53 -1.69 -7.98
N VAL A 68 11.25 -1.16 -7.00
CA VAL A 68 11.79 -1.97 -5.89
C VAL A 68 10.67 -2.58 -5.04
N LEU A 69 9.59 -1.84 -4.80
CA LEU A 69 8.40 -2.29 -4.07
C LEU A 69 7.53 -3.31 -4.85
N ARG A 70 7.85 -3.62 -6.12
CA ARG A 70 7.02 -4.47 -7.01
C ARG A 70 6.61 -5.81 -6.40
N PHE A 71 7.52 -6.44 -5.65
CA PHE A 71 7.26 -7.68 -4.93
C PHE A 71 6.09 -7.53 -3.96
N TYR A 72 6.19 -6.51 -3.10
CA TYR A 72 5.21 -6.30 -2.05
C TYR A 72 3.89 -5.75 -2.59
N LEU A 73 3.92 -4.81 -3.55
CA LEU A 73 2.72 -4.23 -4.17
C LEU A 73 1.88 -5.29 -4.91
N ARG A 74 2.55 -6.25 -5.56
CA ARG A 74 1.86 -7.38 -6.21
C ARG A 74 1.10 -8.21 -5.17
N ASN A 75 1.75 -8.57 -4.07
CA ASN A 75 1.14 -9.36 -3.00
C ASN A 75 0.00 -8.61 -2.34
N LEU A 76 0.21 -7.34 -1.98
CA LEU A 76 -0.83 -6.50 -1.39
C LEU A 76 -2.06 -6.36 -2.30
N THR A 77 -1.86 -6.10 -3.59
CA THR A 77 -2.95 -6.01 -4.57
C THR A 77 -3.70 -7.33 -4.69
N HIS A 78 -2.98 -8.46 -4.68
CA HIS A 78 -3.59 -9.78 -4.75
C HIS A 78 -4.47 -10.05 -3.53
N CYS A 79 -3.94 -9.84 -2.32
CA CYS A 79 -4.70 -10.04 -1.08
C CYS A 79 -5.92 -9.12 -1.00
N LEU A 80 -5.79 -7.82 -1.33
CA LEU A 80 -6.92 -6.89 -1.32
C LEU A 80 -8.03 -7.31 -2.29
N LYS A 81 -7.68 -7.84 -3.46
CA LYS A 81 -8.67 -8.35 -4.42
C LYS A 81 -9.37 -9.61 -3.90
N ASN A 82 -8.63 -10.50 -3.25
CA ASN A 82 -9.21 -11.72 -2.68
C ASN A 82 -10.19 -11.36 -1.54
N GLU A 83 -9.76 -10.53 -0.57
CA GLU A 83 -10.61 -10.04 0.51
C GLU A 83 -11.86 -9.34 -0.02
N TRP A 84 -11.72 -8.49 -1.05
CA TRP A 84 -12.86 -7.84 -1.68
C TRP A 84 -13.84 -8.85 -2.30
N ASN A 85 -13.33 -9.87 -3.00
CA ASN A 85 -14.18 -10.89 -3.62
C ASN A 85 -14.88 -11.75 -2.56
N GLU A 86 -14.18 -12.14 -1.49
CA GLU A 86 -14.74 -12.88 -0.37
C GLU A 86 -15.83 -12.08 0.34
N TRP A 87 -15.56 -10.81 0.67
CA TRP A 87 -16.54 -9.91 1.26
C TRP A 87 -17.78 -9.77 0.37
N ARG A 88 -17.60 -9.54 -0.93
CA ARG A 88 -18.69 -9.38 -1.89
C ARG A 88 -19.55 -10.64 -2.04
N ASN A 89 -18.91 -11.81 -2.03
CA ASN A 89 -19.62 -13.09 -2.09
C ASN A 89 -20.40 -13.35 -0.80
N ALA A 90 -19.81 -13.03 0.36
CA ALA A 90 -20.43 -13.24 1.67
C ALA A 90 -21.63 -12.31 1.92
N THR A 91 -21.56 -11.05 1.47
CA THR A 91 -22.65 -10.08 1.66
C THR A 91 -23.76 -10.20 0.61
N ASN A 92 -23.57 -11.03 -0.42
CA ASN A 92 -24.49 -11.22 -1.54
C ASN A 92 -24.95 -9.88 -2.17
N SER A 93 -24.12 -8.84 -2.05
CA SER A 93 -24.59 -7.48 -2.20
C SER A 93 -23.86 -6.75 -3.33
N GLY A 94 -24.62 -6.37 -4.35
CA GLY A 94 -24.28 -5.25 -5.22
C GLY A 94 -24.46 -3.88 -4.54
N SER A 95 -24.43 -3.85 -3.20
CA SER A 95 -24.76 -2.66 -2.41
C SER A 95 -23.60 -1.69 -2.34
N ILE A 96 -23.90 -0.40 -2.44
CA ILE A 96 -22.95 0.68 -2.22
C ILE A 96 -22.51 0.65 -0.74
N VAL A 97 -21.20 0.67 -0.51
CA VAL A 97 -20.62 0.82 0.83
C VAL A 97 -20.21 2.26 1.03
N THR A 98 -20.69 2.87 2.11
CA THR A 98 -20.27 4.22 2.53
C THR A 98 -19.15 4.11 3.54
N LEU A 99 -18.00 4.72 3.24
CA LEU A 99 -16.80 4.76 4.07
C LEU A 99 -16.40 6.22 4.34
N TYR A 100 -15.60 6.48 5.38
CA TYR A 100 -15.30 7.84 5.84
C TYR A 100 -13.81 8.05 6.12
N ARG A 101 -13.14 8.82 5.27
CA ARG A 101 -11.73 9.19 5.48
C ARG A 101 -11.58 10.61 5.99
N GLY A 102 -10.94 10.76 7.15
CA GLY A 102 -10.41 12.04 7.59
C GLY A 102 -9.16 12.44 6.80
N GLN A 103 -9.10 13.68 6.32
CA GLN A 103 -7.93 14.19 5.59
C GLN A 103 -7.63 15.63 6.01
N VAL A 104 -6.41 15.85 6.50
CA VAL A 104 -5.91 17.22 6.75
C VAL A 104 -5.50 17.82 5.41
N VAL A 105 -6.05 19.00 5.11
CA VAL A 105 -5.75 19.76 3.89
C VAL A 105 -5.51 21.23 4.23
N ASN A 106 -4.64 21.88 3.47
CA ASN A 106 -4.42 23.32 3.62
C ASN A 106 -5.59 24.12 3.00
N LYS A 107 -5.68 25.40 3.34
CA LYS A 107 -6.76 26.30 2.89
C LYS A 107 -6.80 26.41 1.36
N GLU A 108 -5.64 26.48 0.72
CA GLU A 108 -5.51 26.64 -0.74
C GLU A 108 -6.06 25.42 -1.49
N PHE A 109 -5.65 24.22 -1.08
CA PHE A 109 -6.13 22.96 -1.63
C PHE A 109 -7.64 22.82 -1.45
N ARG A 110 -8.18 23.19 -0.28
CA ARG A 110 -9.63 23.19 -0.06
C ARG A 110 -10.35 24.14 -1.03
N LEU A 111 -9.81 25.34 -1.26
CA LEU A 111 -10.39 26.30 -2.20
C LEU A 111 -10.33 25.80 -3.65
N ASP A 112 -9.24 25.13 -4.04
CA ASP A 112 -9.13 24.52 -5.38
C ASP A 112 -10.15 23.37 -5.55
N LEU A 113 -10.31 22.50 -4.54
CA LEU A 113 -11.33 21.44 -4.57
C LEU A 113 -12.75 22.00 -4.75
N LEU A 114 -13.11 23.06 -4.01
CA LEU A 114 -14.44 23.68 -4.13
C LEU A 114 -14.68 24.27 -5.52
N LYS A 115 -13.64 24.78 -6.19
CA LYS A 115 -13.74 25.29 -7.57
C LYS A 115 -13.93 24.18 -8.61
N ARG A 116 -13.61 22.94 -8.27
CA ARG A 116 -13.63 21.76 -9.17
C ARG A 116 -14.82 20.83 -8.89
N GLN A 117 -15.91 21.36 -8.35
CA GLN A 117 -17.10 20.56 -8.07
C GLN A 117 -17.62 19.86 -9.33
N GLY A 118 -17.94 18.57 -9.21
CA GLY A 118 -18.38 17.74 -10.34
C GLY A 118 -17.24 17.08 -11.14
N MET A 119 -15.98 17.36 -10.82
CA MET A 119 -14.83 16.69 -11.43
C MET A 119 -14.46 15.38 -10.72
N LEU A 120 -13.76 14.49 -11.43
CA LEU A 120 -13.21 13.26 -10.87
C LEU A 120 -11.93 13.53 -10.07
N VAL A 121 -11.77 12.81 -8.96
CA VAL A 121 -10.55 12.78 -8.16
C VAL A 121 -9.89 11.42 -8.34
N SER A 122 -8.63 11.42 -8.75
CA SER A 122 -7.79 10.22 -8.78
C SER A 122 -6.88 10.20 -7.56
N ALA A 123 -6.81 9.07 -6.88
CA ALA A 123 -5.84 8.85 -5.81
C ALA A 123 -4.66 8.04 -6.35
N ASN A 124 -3.45 8.58 -6.22
CA ASN A 124 -2.22 7.90 -6.60
C ASN A 124 -1.80 6.91 -5.51
N GLY A 125 -2.60 5.87 -5.26
CA GLY A 125 -2.26 4.81 -4.29
C GLY A 125 -3.46 4.13 -3.64
N TYR A 126 -3.20 3.30 -2.63
CA TYR A 126 -4.25 2.63 -1.85
C TYR A 126 -4.89 3.62 -0.86
N LEU A 127 -6.21 3.73 -0.91
CA LEU A 127 -6.97 4.54 0.03
C LEU A 127 -7.37 3.73 1.26
N SER A 128 -6.83 4.10 2.41
CA SER A 128 -7.39 3.73 3.72
C SER A 128 -8.54 4.69 4.06
N THR A 129 -9.70 4.16 4.42
CA THR A 129 -10.96 4.87 4.64
C THR A 129 -11.68 4.40 5.89
#